data_AF-A0A2T7TUF6-F1
#
_entry.id   AF-A0A2T7TUF6-F1
#
_cell.length_a   1.000
_cell.length_b   1.000
_cell.length_c   1.000
_cell.angle_alpha   90.00
_cell.angle_beta   90.00
_cell.angle_gamma   90.00
#
_symmetry.space_group_name_H-M   'P 1'
#
loop_
_entity.id
_entity.type
_entity.pdbx_description
1 polymer ?
#
loop_
_entity_poly.entity_id
_entity_poly.type
_entity_poly.pdbx_seq_one_letter_code
_entity_poly.pdbx_strand_id
1 'polypeptide(L)'
;MTSMPPARAEAAQKQLQAWRVTIDCYESEPSTNESHKELTVRAQAAEASRDHSPAANDRLDLSTTALQIAIVLASASVVLGIGWLACIGGGLGLVGLAFALIGWFAPALVHL
;
A
#
# COMPACT_ATOMS: atom_id res chain seq x y z
N MET A 1 29.08 4.04 -43.72
CA MET A 1 29.23 4.86 -42.49
C MET A 1 29.06 6.32 -42.91
N THR A 2 27.84 6.83 -42.87
CA THR A 2 27.49 8.19 -43.31
C THR A 2 28.02 9.21 -42.30
N SER A 3 29.12 9.89 -42.65
CA SER A 3 29.65 11.03 -41.89
C SER A 3 28.65 12.19 -41.95
N MET A 4 28.22 12.67 -40.78
CA MET A 4 27.35 13.85 -40.71
C MET A 4 28.12 15.09 -41.22
N PRO A 5 27.49 15.99 -42.00
CA PRO A 5 28.12 17.25 -42.38
C PRO A 5 28.46 18.08 -41.12
N PRO A 6 29.59 18.79 -41.09
CA PRO A 6 30.14 19.41 -39.87
C PRO A 6 29.15 20.35 -39.17
N ALA A 7 28.33 21.07 -39.94
CA ALA A 7 27.29 21.95 -39.42
C ALA A 7 26.17 21.22 -38.64
N ARG A 8 25.84 19.97 -39.00
CA ARG A 8 24.87 19.15 -38.25
C ARG A 8 25.49 18.56 -36.99
N ALA A 9 26.78 18.26 -37.01
CA ALA A 9 27.50 17.78 -35.82
C ALA A 9 27.56 18.87 -34.74
N GLU A 10 27.83 20.12 -35.12
CA GLU A 10 27.81 21.26 -34.19
C GLU A 10 26.40 21.55 -33.65
N ALA A 11 25.37 21.48 -34.50
CA ALA A 11 23.98 21.64 -34.06
C ALA A 11 23.56 20.53 -33.07
N ALA A 12 23.97 19.29 -33.32
CA ALA A 12 23.73 18.17 -32.40
C ALA A 12 24.48 18.33 -31.07
N GLN A 13 25.73 18.79 -31.10
CA GLN A 13 26.48 19.08 -29.87
C GLN A 13 25.82 20.18 -29.03
N LYS A 14 25.32 21.25 -29.66
CA LYS A 14 24.58 22.31 -28.95
C LYS A 14 23.30 21.78 -28.31
N GLN A 15 22.56 20.90 -28.98
CA GLN A 15 21.38 20.28 -28.39
C GLN A 15 21.74 19.36 -27.21
N LEU A 16 22.81 18.55 -27.33
CA LEU A 16 23.29 17.74 -26.20
C LEU A 16 23.70 18.60 -25.00
N GLN A 17 24.37 19.73 -25.24
CA GLN A 17 24.73 20.64 -24.15
C GLN A 17 23.51 21.31 -23.53
N ALA A 18 22.54 21.74 -24.34
CA ALA A 18 21.28 22.29 -23.84
C ALA A 18 20.54 21.27 -22.96
N TRP A 19 20.47 20.00 -23.38
CA TRP A 19 19.85 18.93 -22.59
C TRP A 19 20.63 18.62 -21.31
N ARG A 20 21.96 18.66 -21.33
CA ARG A 20 22.78 18.49 -20.11
C ARG A 20 22.55 19.63 -19.12
N VAL A 21 22.47 20.88 -19.58
CA VAL A 21 22.16 22.04 -18.73
C VAL A 21 20.75 21.91 -18.15
N THR A 22 19.76 21.47 -18.94
CA THR A 22 18.41 21.21 -18.44
C THR A 22 18.41 20.12 -17.36
N ILE A 23 19.14 19.01 -17.57
CA ILE A 23 19.27 17.94 -16.58
C ILE A 23 19.92 18.44 -15.29
N ASP A 24 21.01 19.21 -15.41
CA ASP A 24 21.71 19.78 -14.25
C ASP A 24 20.79 20.71 -13.44
N CYS A 25 19.96 21.51 -14.14
CA CYS A 25 18.96 22.37 -13.51
C CYS A 25 17.88 21.57 -12.73
N TYR A 26 17.43 20.42 -13.26
CA TYR A 26 16.51 19.51 -12.55
C TYR A 26 17.18 18.80 -11.35
N GLU A 27 18.50 18.63 -11.39
CA GLU A 27 19.29 17.98 -10.34
C GLU A 27 19.62 18.96 -9.19
N SER A 28 19.76 20.26 -9.47
CA SER A 28 20.20 21.28 -8.51
C SER A 28 19.23 22.45 -8.35
N GLU A 29 18.21 22.28 -7.51
CA GLU A 29 17.47 23.40 -6.87
C GLU A 29 17.74 23.42 -5.35
N PRO A 30 18.89 23.96 -4.90
CA PRO A 30 19.27 23.99 -3.49
C PRO A 30 18.58 25.08 -2.66
N SER A 31 17.77 25.98 -3.26
CA SER A 31 17.11 27.06 -2.52
C SER A 31 15.71 26.72 -1.98
N THR A 32 15.08 25.64 -2.46
CA THR A 32 13.70 25.28 -2.09
C THR A 32 13.61 24.02 -1.22
N ASN A 33 14.70 23.24 -1.04
CA ASN A 33 14.69 21.92 -0.37
C ASN A 33 13.66 20.95 -0.99
N GLU A 34 13.42 21.05 -2.30
CA GLU A 34 12.53 20.18 -3.07
C GLU A 34 13.26 19.55 -4.29
N SER A 35 14.56 19.29 -4.15
CA SER A 35 15.30 18.57 -5.19
C SER A 35 14.66 17.19 -5.40
N HIS A 36 14.54 16.73 -6.66
CA HIS A 36 13.91 15.44 -7.01
C HIS A 36 14.42 14.26 -6.18
N LYS A 37 15.69 14.32 -5.74
CA LYS A 37 16.33 13.37 -4.82
C LYS A 37 15.72 13.37 -3.43
N GLU A 38 15.41 14.55 -2.89
CA GLU A 38 14.77 14.66 -1.58
C GLU A 38 13.30 14.22 -1.66
N LEU A 39 12.59 14.54 -2.75
CA LEU A 39 11.23 14.05 -3.00
C LEU A 39 11.18 12.52 -3.16
N THR A 40 12.16 11.90 -3.84
CA THR A 40 12.26 10.44 -3.94
C THR A 40 12.62 9.80 -2.61
N VAL A 41 13.55 10.35 -1.85
CA VAL A 41 13.88 9.85 -0.50
C VAL A 41 12.68 9.96 0.43
N ARG A 42 11.92 11.06 0.36
CA ARG A 42 10.70 11.27 1.16
C ARG A 42 9.55 10.38 0.71
N ALA A 43 9.43 10.10 -0.59
CA ALA A 43 8.50 9.10 -1.13
C ALA A 43 8.87 7.68 -0.67
N GLN A 44 10.15 7.32 -0.71
CA GLN A 44 10.65 6.03 -0.22
C GLN A 44 10.45 5.87 1.28
N ALA A 45 10.66 6.93 2.06
CA ALA A 45 10.37 6.94 3.49
C ALA A 45 8.86 6.80 3.78
N ALA A 46 8.01 7.38 2.94
CA ALA A 46 6.56 7.22 3.02
C ALA A 46 6.08 5.81 2.62
N GLU A 47 6.71 5.18 1.63
CA GLU A 47 6.49 3.77 1.28
C GLU A 47 6.94 2.82 2.40
N ALA A 48 8.13 3.03 2.97
CA ALA A 48 8.65 2.23 4.08
C ALA A 48 7.79 2.33 5.35
N SER A 49 7.11 3.47 5.55
CA SER A 49 6.14 3.66 6.63
C SER A 49 4.81 2.91 6.36
N ARG A 50 4.40 2.79 5.09
CA ARG A 50 3.21 2.01 4.69
C ARG A 50 3.41 0.51 4.84
N ASP A 51 4.60 -0.01 4.56
CA ASP A 51 4.92 -1.43 4.63
C ASP A 51 4.97 -2.00 6.06
N HIS A 52 4.93 -1.15 7.10
CA HIS A 52 4.95 -1.60 8.50
C HIS A 52 3.59 -2.06 9.05
N SER A 53 2.49 -1.92 8.31
CA SER A 53 1.14 -2.24 8.80
C SER A 53 0.38 -3.47 8.21
N PRO A 54 0.88 -4.27 7.26
CA PRO A 54 0.04 -5.27 6.58
C PRO A 54 -0.39 -6.44 7.49
N ALA A 55 0.48 -6.89 8.41
CA ALA A 55 0.22 -8.09 9.21
C ALA A 55 -0.94 -7.96 10.23
N ALA A 56 -1.18 -6.75 10.74
CA ALA A 56 -2.34 -6.50 11.59
C ALA A 56 -3.63 -6.40 10.76
N ASN A 57 -3.51 -5.88 9.53
CA ASN A 57 -4.63 -5.59 8.65
C ASN A 57 -5.32 -6.87 8.14
N ASP A 58 -4.55 -7.89 7.78
CA ASP A 58 -5.10 -9.16 7.26
C ASP A 58 -5.97 -9.91 8.28
N ARG A 59 -5.57 -9.89 9.57
CA ARG A 59 -6.32 -10.55 10.66
C ARG A 59 -7.64 -9.84 10.95
N LEU A 60 -7.66 -8.51 10.83
CA LEU A 60 -8.85 -7.70 11.01
C LEU A 60 -9.85 -7.88 9.85
N ASP A 61 -9.36 -8.04 8.61
CA ASP A 61 -10.20 -8.31 7.45
C ASP A 61 -10.91 -9.68 7.55
N LEU A 62 -10.16 -10.71 7.97
CA LEU A 62 -10.71 -12.04 8.25
C LEU A 62 -11.77 -11.99 9.37
N SER A 63 -11.49 -11.24 10.43
CA SER A 63 -12.43 -11.04 11.54
C SER A 63 -13.73 -10.37 11.07
N THR A 64 -13.63 -9.28 10.32
CA THR A 64 -14.78 -8.56 9.76
C THR A 64 -15.63 -9.48 8.88
N THR A 65 -14.99 -10.22 7.97
CA THR A 65 -15.69 -11.14 7.08
C THR A 65 -16.40 -12.25 7.86
N ALA A 66 -15.75 -12.82 8.89
CA ALA A 66 -16.36 -13.81 9.77
C ALA A 66 -17.58 -13.27 10.52
N LEU A 67 -17.48 -12.04 11.06
CA LEU A 67 -18.59 -11.39 11.76
C LEU A 67 -19.77 -11.10 10.82
N GLN A 68 -19.51 -10.71 9.58
CA GLN A 68 -20.54 -10.47 8.59
C GLN A 68 -21.35 -11.74 8.30
N ILE A 69 -20.67 -12.88 8.09
CA ILE A 69 -21.32 -14.17 7.89
C ILE A 69 -22.10 -14.58 9.15
N ALA A 70 -21.52 -14.39 10.34
CA ALA A 70 -22.17 -14.71 11.61
C ALA A 70 -23.51 -13.97 11.79
N ILE A 71 -23.55 -12.67 11.48
CA ILE A 71 -24.77 -11.86 11.57
C ILE A 71 -25.82 -12.31 10.55
N VAL A 72 -25.41 -12.65 9.33
CA VAL A 72 -26.32 -13.18 8.29
C VAL A 72 -26.91 -14.53 8.70
N LEU A 73 -26.10 -15.44 9.26
CA LEU A 73 -26.60 -16.73 9.76
C LEU A 73 -27.53 -16.55 10.97
N ALA A 74 -27.23 -15.60 11.86
CA ALA A 74 -28.09 -15.28 12.99
C ALA A 74 -29.46 -14.76 12.52
N SER A 75 -29.52 -13.84 11.55
CA SER A 75 -30.80 -13.35 11.02
C SER A 75 -31.57 -14.45 10.28
N ALA A 76 -30.88 -15.28 9.48
CA ALA A 76 -31.47 -16.43 8.80
C ALA A 76 -32.05 -17.46 9.79
N SER A 77 -31.42 -17.66 10.95
CA SER A 77 -31.92 -18.58 11.98
C SER A 77 -33.29 -18.18 12.54
N VAL A 78 -33.53 -16.87 12.68
CA VAL A 78 -34.82 -16.31 13.15
C VAL A 78 -35.89 -16.46 12.07
N VAL A 79 -35.55 -16.16 10.80
CA VAL A 79 -36.47 -16.25 9.68
C VAL A 79 -36.89 -17.69 9.39
N LEU A 80 -35.94 -18.63 9.46
CA LEU A 80 -36.18 -20.04 9.17
C LEU A 80 -36.67 -20.84 10.38
N GLY A 81 -36.58 -20.28 11.59
CA GLY A 81 -36.94 -20.96 12.84
C GLY A 81 -36.01 -22.14 13.21
N ILE A 82 -34.82 -22.22 12.60
CA ILE A 82 -33.86 -23.30 12.82
C ILE A 82 -32.81 -22.84 13.83
N GLY A 83 -32.98 -23.22 15.10
CA GLY A 83 -32.08 -22.82 16.19
C GLY A 83 -30.62 -23.27 16.02
N TRP A 84 -30.38 -24.32 15.22
CA TRP A 84 -29.01 -24.78 14.91
C TRP A 84 -28.20 -23.74 14.12
N LEU A 85 -28.84 -22.95 13.25
CA LEU A 85 -28.18 -21.85 12.54
C LEU A 85 -27.74 -20.74 13.50
N ALA A 86 -28.48 -20.50 14.58
CA ALA A 86 -28.11 -19.53 15.60
C ALA A 86 -26.85 -19.98 16.37
N CYS A 87 -26.72 -21.28 16.64
CA CYS A 87 -25.51 -21.83 17.26
C CYS A 87 -24.29 -21.71 16.36
N ILE A 88 -24.43 -22.05 15.06
CA ILE A 88 -23.33 -21.91 14.10
C ILE A 88 -22.96 -20.43 13.93
N GLY A 89 -23.95 -19.55 13.73
CA GLY A 89 -23.73 -18.11 13.59
C GLY A 89 -23.09 -17.50 14.84
N GLY A 90 -23.58 -17.84 16.03
CA GLY A 90 -23.01 -17.40 17.30
C GLY A 90 -21.58 -17.90 17.51
N GLY A 91 -21.29 -19.16 17.17
CA GLY A 91 -19.94 -19.72 17.21
C GLY A 91 -18.99 -19.00 16.25
N LEU A 92 -19.42 -18.74 15.01
CA LEU A 92 -18.64 -18.02 14.02
C LEU A 92 -18.40 -16.56 14.43
N GLY A 93 -19.39 -15.92 15.05
CA GLY A 93 -19.27 -14.56 15.60
C GLY A 93 -18.27 -14.48 16.75
N LEU A 94 -18.27 -15.47 17.65
CA LEU A 94 -17.27 -15.58 18.73
C LEU A 94 -15.85 -15.77 18.18
N VAL A 95 -15.68 -16.62 17.16
CA VAL A 95 -14.39 -16.81 16.49
C VAL A 95 -13.93 -15.53 15.81
N GLY A 96 -14.80 -14.85 15.07
CA GLY A 96 -14.50 -13.56 14.45
C GLY A 96 -14.07 -12.53 15.49
N LEU A 97 -14.83 -12.38 16.58
CA LEU A 97 -14.49 -11.47 17.68
C LEU A 97 -13.13 -11.79 18.32
N ALA A 98 -12.82 -13.07 18.53
CA ALA A 98 -11.52 -13.48 19.05
C ALA A 98 -10.38 -13.10 18.10
N PHE A 99 -10.54 -13.31 16.79
CA PHE A 99 -9.56 -12.88 15.78
C PHE A 99 -9.39 -11.36 15.72
N ALA A 100 -10.49 -10.60 15.87
CA ALA A 100 -10.45 -9.13 15.98
C ALA A 100 -9.63 -8.68 17.19
N LEU A 101 -9.89 -9.28 18.36
CA LEU A 101 -9.21 -8.94 19.60
C LEU A 101 -7.72 -9.32 19.54
N ILE A 102 -7.38 -10.45 18.93
CA ILE A 102 -5.98 -10.85 18.73
C ILE A 102 -5.28 -9.89 17.75
N GLY A 103 -5.93 -9.52 16.64
CA GLY A 103 -5.40 -8.53 15.70
C GLY A 103 -5.21 -7.14 16.34
N TRP A 104 -6.09 -6.76 17.28
CA TRP A 104 -6.05 -5.49 18.00
C TRP A 104 -5.00 -5.44 19.12
N PHE A 105 -4.95 -6.45 19.98
CA PHE A 105 -4.04 -6.47 21.14
C PHE A 105 -2.64 -7.01 20.83
N ALA A 106 -2.49 -7.83 19.79
CA ALA A 106 -1.24 -8.48 19.44
C ALA A 106 -0.89 -8.34 17.94
N PRO A 107 -0.84 -7.12 17.36
CA PRO A 107 -0.37 -6.95 15.99
C PRO A 107 1.10 -7.38 15.83
N ALA A 108 1.89 -7.36 16.91
CA ALA A 108 3.35 -7.56 16.92
C ALA A 108 3.85 -8.92 17.48
N LEU A 109 2.97 -9.84 17.92
CA LEU A 109 3.39 -11.09 18.60
C LEU A 109 3.36 -12.34 17.73
N VAL A 110 2.93 -12.23 16.47
CA VAL A 110 2.90 -13.36 15.53
C VAL A 110 3.52 -12.91 14.21
N HIS A 111 4.84 -12.84 14.20
CA HIS A 111 5.62 -13.06 12.98
C HIS A 111 5.81 -14.58 12.86
N LEU A 112 4.99 -15.23 12.03
CA LEU A 112 5.27 -16.55 11.49
C LEU A 112 5.64 -16.36 10.02
#